data_AF-A0A955RR22-F1
#
_entry.id   AF-A0A955RR22-F1
#
_cell.length_a   1.000
_cell.length_b   1.000
_cell.length_c   1.000
_cell.angle_alpha   90.00
_cell.angle_beta   90.00
_cell.angle_gamma   90.00
#
_symmetry.space_group_name_H-M   'P 1'
#
loop_
_entity.id
_entity.type
_entity.pdbx_description
1 polymer ?
#
loop_
_entity_poly.entity_id
_entity_poly.type
_entity_poly.pdbx_seq_one_letter_code
_entity_poly.pdbx_strand_id
1 'polypeptide(L)'
;MKYVKPVLSKGLLVVVFIVPLIAIRLASGTDFVINLSATIQQHRLIYLVALFCTKTISIIYPPLPGIVATVASIPFVGWEAAYVTDILGSLTGASITFYLGKRYGLSILNHVLGEKITSKVKTIQLKDQNQIEAAIFLRFAAGGLLSDALSWGASLIGFSYISLIAGYIIFHLITILPVFIILSTSISVQTGIIGAVMFFVAWLVIIKFNGRYFE
;
A
#
# COMPACT_ATOMS: atom_id res chain seq x y z
N MET A 1 -19.55 20.03 -17.10
CA MET A 1 -18.57 18.92 -17.01
C MET A 1 -19.29 17.68 -16.48
N LYS A 2 -19.55 16.68 -17.34
CA LYS A 2 -20.37 15.50 -16.99
C LYS A 2 -19.62 14.59 -16.02
N TYR A 3 -20.22 14.30 -14.88
CA TYR A 3 -19.75 13.29 -13.93
C TYR A 3 -19.69 11.92 -14.63
N VAL A 4 -18.47 11.40 -14.83
CA VAL A 4 -18.27 10.00 -15.21
C VAL A 4 -18.65 9.14 -14.00
N LYS A 5 -19.64 8.25 -14.18
CA LYS A 5 -20.17 7.34 -13.15
C LYS A 5 -19.04 6.44 -12.57
N PRO A 6 -18.97 6.20 -11.25
CA PRO A 6 -17.93 5.39 -10.59
C PRO A 6 -18.23 3.88 -10.67
N VAL A 7 -18.75 3.41 -11.81
CA VAL A 7 -18.98 1.97 -12.05
C VAL A 7 -17.80 1.35 -12.79
N LEU A 8 -17.06 2.14 -13.58
CA LEU A 8 -15.83 1.70 -14.24
C LEU A 8 -14.66 1.45 -13.26
N SER A 9 -14.72 1.94 -12.01
CA SER A 9 -13.60 1.86 -11.06
C SER A 9 -13.51 0.53 -10.31
N LYS A 10 -14.62 -0.22 -10.19
CA LYS A 10 -14.64 -1.49 -9.43
C LYS A 10 -14.19 -2.69 -10.29
N GLY A 11 -14.61 -2.75 -11.55
CA GLY A 11 -14.17 -3.79 -12.49
C GLY A 11 -12.68 -3.66 -12.85
N LEU A 12 -12.18 -2.42 -13.00
CA LEU A 12 -10.77 -2.16 -13.28
C LEU A 12 -9.85 -2.66 -12.17
N LEU A 13 -10.24 -2.49 -10.90
CA LEU A 13 -9.49 -3.02 -9.75
C LEU A 13 -9.40 -4.55 -9.78
N VAL A 14 -10.52 -5.24 -10.05
CA VAL A 14 -10.53 -6.71 -10.18
C VAL A 14 -9.63 -7.15 -11.33
N VAL A 15 -9.66 -6.47 -12.47
CA VAL A 15 -8.78 -6.75 -13.62
C VAL A 15 -7.31 -6.52 -13.26
N VAL A 16 -6.98 -5.41 -12.59
CA VAL A 16 -5.60 -5.06 -12.18
C VAL A 16 -5.02 -6.07 -11.19
N PHE A 17 -5.84 -6.71 -10.35
CA PHE A 17 -5.35 -7.72 -9.41
C PHE A 17 -5.42 -9.16 -9.95
N ILE A 18 -6.49 -9.53 -10.65
CA ILE A 18 -6.70 -10.91 -11.13
C ILE A 18 -5.87 -11.21 -12.38
N VAL A 19 -5.76 -10.27 -13.33
CA VAL A 19 -5.02 -10.54 -14.59
C VAL A 19 -3.53 -10.81 -14.35
N PRO A 20 -2.81 -10.06 -13.50
CA PRO A 20 -1.42 -10.40 -13.18
C PRO A 20 -1.29 -11.76 -12.49
N LEU A 21 -2.22 -12.11 -11.59
CA LEU A 21 -2.18 -13.41 -10.90
C LEU A 21 -2.41 -14.58 -11.88
N ILE A 22 -3.36 -14.44 -12.81
CA ILE A 22 -3.58 -15.43 -13.88
C ILE A 22 -2.37 -15.49 -14.83
N ALA A 23 -1.82 -14.34 -15.23
CA ALA A 23 -0.64 -14.28 -16.10
C ALA A 23 0.58 -14.95 -15.46
N ILE A 24 0.83 -14.71 -14.17
CA ILE A 24 1.90 -15.38 -13.41
C ILE A 24 1.65 -16.89 -13.36
N ARG A 25 0.41 -17.33 -13.11
CA ARG A 25 0.08 -18.76 -13.06
C ARG A 25 0.28 -19.44 -14.41
N LEU A 26 -0.16 -18.81 -15.51
CA LEU A 26 0.01 -19.34 -16.87
C LEU A 26 1.48 -19.31 -17.31
N ALA A 27 2.23 -18.29 -16.91
CA ALA A 27 3.64 -18.16 -17.24
C ALA A 27 4.56 -19.06 -16.39
N SER A 28 4.09 -19.55 -15.24
CA SER A 28 4.92 -20.30 -14.27
C SER A 28 5.56 -21.59 -14.80
N GLY A 29 5.08 -22.14 -15.92
CA GLY A 29 5.68 -23.29 -16.60
C GLY A 29 6.55 -22.95 -17.82
N THR A 30 6.80 -21.67 -18.09
CA THR A 30 7.58 -21.24 -19.26
C THR A 30 9.08 -21.20 -18.94
N ASP A 31 9.91 -21.45 -19.96
CA ASP A 31 11.38 -21.33 -19.85
C ASP A 31 11.81 -19.95 -19.36
N PHE A 32 11.05 -18.90 -19.71
CA PHE A 32 11.29 -17.55 -19.22
C PHE A 32 11.23 -17.47 -17.68
N VAL A 33 10.16 -17.99 -17.06
CA VAL A 33 10.00 -17.92 -15.60
C VAL A 33 11.02 -18.81 -14.89
N ILE A 34 11.36 -19.97 -15.47
CA ILE A 34 12.41 -20.85 -14.93
C ILE A 34 13.77 -20.14 -14.96
N ASN A 35 14.16 -19.55 -16.09
CA ASN A 35 15.43 -18.83 -16.24
C ASN A 35 15.49 -17.56 -15.38
N LEU A 36 14.37 -16.83 -15.30
CA LEU A 36 14.25 -15.65 -14.44
C LEU A 36 14.37 -16.04 -12.97
N SER A 37 13.71 -17.11 -12.54
CA SER A 37 13.79 -17.63 -11.18
C SER A 37 15.21 -18.04 -10.83
N ALA A 38 15.88 -18.80 -11.71
CA ALA A 38 17.29 -19.18 -11.52
C ALA A 38 18.21 -17.96 -11.40
N THR A 39 18.01 -16.94 -12.26
CA THR A 39 18.79 -15.69 -12.23
C THR A 39 18.59 -14.93 -10.92
N ILE A 40 17.33 -14.79 -10.48
CA ILE A 40 16.98 -14.13 -9.22
C ILE A 40 17.57 -14.90 -8.04
N GLN A 41 17.51 -16.23 -8.05
CA GLN A 41 18.10 -17.05 -6.99
C GLN A 41 19.62 -16.89 -6.91
N GLN A 42 20.31 -16.85 -8.05
CA GLN A 42 21.75 -16.60 -8.10
C GLN A 42 22.12 -15.19 -7.58
N HIS A 43 21.26 -14.20 -7.80
CA HIS A 43 21.51 -12.79 -7.45
C HIS A 43 20.53 -12.27 -6.39
N ARG A 44 20.14 -13.13 -5.45
CA ARG A 44 19.01 -12.88 -4.53
C ARG A 44 19.14 -11.57 -3.76
N LEU A 45 20.33 -11.25 -3.25
CA LEU A 45 20.55 -10.03 -2.48
C LEU A 45 20.33 -8.77 -3.33
N ILE A 46 20.88 -8.74 -4.55
CA ILE A 46 20.73 -7.60 -5.46
C ILE A 46 19.26 -7.41 -5.82
N TYR A 47 18.55 -8.51 -6.08
CA TYR A 47 17.12 -8.46 -6.33
C TYR A 47 16.32 -7.90 -5.15
N LEU A 48 16.61 -8.34 -3.91
CA LEU A 48 15.95 -7.82 -2.71
C LEU A 48 16.23 -6.33 -2.48
N VAL A 49 17.45 -5.87 -2.74
CA VAL A 49 17.80 -4.43 -2.68
C VAL A 49 17.03 -3.65 -3.74
N ALA A 50 16.98 -4.15 -4.99
CA ALA A 50 16.20 -3.51 -6.05
C ALA A 50 14.70 -3.46 -5.71
N LEU A 51 14.17 -4.53 -5.13
CA LEU A 51 12.78 -4.62 -4.68
C LEU A 51 12.49 -3.62 -3.54
N PHE A 52 13.40 -3.52 -2.57
CA PHE A 52 13.33 -2.53 -1.49
C PHE A 52 13.32 -1.09 -2.03
N CYS A 53 14.22 -0.77 -2.95
CA CYS A 53 14.28 0.55 -3.59
C CYS A 53 13.01 0.85 -4.38
N THR A 54 12.53 -0.11 -5.16
CA THR A 54 11.29 0.01 -5.93
C THR A 54 10.10 0.29 -5.01
N LYS A 55 9.99 -0.46 -3.90
CA LYS A 55 8.94 -0.25 -2.91
C LYS A 55 9.04 1.13 -2.27
N THR A 56 10.22 1.54 -1.86
CA THR A 56 10.44 2.87 -1.26
C THR A 56 10.03 3.98 -2.22
N ILE A 57 10.47 3.91 -3.48
CA ILE A 57 10.13 4.87 -4.53
C ILE A 57 8.63 4.91 -4.78
N SER A 58 7.94 3.77 -4.73
CA SER A 58 6.49 3.73 -4.94
C SER A 58 5.68 4.50 -3.89
N ILE A 59 6.18 4.60 -2.66
CA ILE A 59 5.56 5.44 -1.61
C ILE A 59 5.86 6.91 -1.86
N ILE A 60 7.10 7.23 -2.25
CA ILE A 60 7.53 8.59 -2.56
C ILE A 60 6.78 9.12 -3.80
N TYR A 61 6.53 8.25 -4.78
CA TYR A 61 5.82 8.55 -6.02
C TYR A 61 4.55 7.68 -6.14
N PRO A 62 3.42 8.14 -5.56
CA PRO A 62 2.18 7.36 -5.41
C PRO A 62 1.55 6.75 -6.67
N PRO A 63 1.79 7.26 -7.90
CA PRO A 63 1.29 6.59 -9.10
C PRO A 63 1.83 5.16 -9.31
N LEU A 64 2.92 4.78 -8.64
CA LEU A 64 3.50 3.44 -8.77
C LEU A 64 2.87 2.46 -7.78
N PRO A 65 2.35 1.30 -8.24
CA PRO A 65 1.72 0.31 -7.36
C PRO A 65 2.77 -0.53 -6.61
N GLY A 66 3.23 -0.06 -5.46
CA GLY A 66 4.32 -0.68 -4.69
C GLY A 66 4.08 -2.10 -4.22
N ILE A 67 2.88 -2.40 -3.73
CA ILE A 67 2.51 -3.73 -3.21
C ILE A 67 2.49 -4.81 -4.30
N VAL A 68 2.22 -4.43 -5.56
CA VAL A 68 2.13 -5.37 -6.67
C VAL A 68 3.51 -5.97 -6.95
N ALA A 69 4.57 -5.15 -6.92
CA ALA A 69 5.93 -5.61 -7.15
C ALA A 69 6.36 -6.61 -6.06
N THR A 70 6.12 -6.31 -4.79
CA THR A 70 6.52 -7.16 -3.66
C THR A 70 5.71 -8.45 -3.60
N VAL A 71 4.42 -8.42 -3.89
CA VAL A 71 3.59 -9.63 -4.02
C VAL A 71 4.01 -10.49 -5.21
N ALA A 72 4.30 -9.87 -6.36
CA ALA A 72 4.78 -10.60 -7.55
C ALA A 72 6.15 -11.26 -7.32
N SER A 73 6.92 -10.79 -6.33
CA SER A 73 8.19 -11.40 -5.93
C SER A 73 8.07 -12.69 -5.13
N ILE A 74 6.89 -13.01 -4.57
CA ILE A 74 6.68 -14.18 -3.70
C ILE A 74 7.17 -15.50 -4.35
N PRO A 75 6.86 -15.83 -5.61
CA PRO A 75 7.32 -17.07 -6.25
C PRO A 75 8.84 -17.15 -6.40
N PHE A 76 9.53 -16.00 -6.41
CA PHE A 76 10.97 -15.93 -6.66
C PHE A 76 11.81 -15.89 -5.39
N VAL A 77 11.34 -15.25 -4.31
CA VAL A 77 12.15 -15.06 -3.08
C VAL A 77 11.53 -15.63 -1.81
N GLY A 78 10.32 -16.19 -1.89
CA GLY A 78 9.52 -16.60 -0.74
C GLY A 78 8.71 -15.43 -0.16
N TRP A 79 7.61 -15.74 0.51
CA TRP A 79 6.70 -14.71 1.04
C TRP A 79 7.32 -13.94 2.21
N GLU A 80 8.18 -14.58 3.00
CA GLU A 80 8.86 -13.98 4.15
C GLU A 80 9.77 -12.85 3.70
N ALA A 81 10.67 -13.14 2.74
CA ALA A 81 11.62 -12.16 2.23
C ALA A 81 10.91 -11.03 1.48
N ALA A 82 9.87 -11.38 0.71
CA ALA A 82 9.05 -10.40 0.00
C ALA A 82 8.30 -9.48 0.99
N TYR A 83 7.70 -10.03 2.05
CA TYR A 83 6.99 -9.26 3.09
C TYR A 83 7.94 -8.37 3.88
N VAL A 84 9.09 -8.89 4.32
CA VAL A 84 10.10 -8.08 5.05
C VAL A 84 10.58 -6.93 4.18
N THR A 85 10.82 -7.18 2.89
CA THR A 85 11.19 -6.13 1.94
C THR A 85 10.07 -5.09 1.77
N ASP A 86 8.81 -5.55 1.71
CA ASP A 86 7.64 -4.69 1.59
C ASP A 86 7.46 -3.76 2.80
N ILE A 87 7.50 -4.30 4.03
CA ILE A 87 7.35 -3.48 5.23
C ILE A 87 8.54 -2.52 5.38
N LEU A 88 9.78 -2.97 5.18
CA LEU A 88 10.95 -2.09 5.29
C LEU A 88 10.90 -0.95 4.26
N GLY A 89 10.62 -1.27 3.00
CA GLY A 89 10.51 -0.25 1.95
C GLY A 89 9.36 0.72 2.21
N SER A 90 8.24 0.22 2.76
CA SER A 90 7.11 1.08 3.13
C SER A 90 7.45 2.03 4.28
N LEU A 91 8.10 1.52 5.33
CA LEU A 91 8.52 2.33 6.47
C LEU A 91 9.51 3.41 6.05
N THR A 92 10.54 3.04 5.27
CA THR A 92 11.51 4.00 4.73
C THR A 92 10.84 5.06 3.87
N GLY A 93 9.96 4.64 2.94
CA GLY A 93 9.22 5.56 2.10
C GLY A 93 8.36 6.54 2.90
N ALA A 94 7.60 6.03 3.87
CA ALA A 94 6.73 6.83 4.73
C ALA A 94 7.52 7.79 5.62
N SER A 95 8.69 7.38 6.11
CA SER A 95 9.58 8.29 6.84
C SER A 95 10.06 9.43 5.96
N ILE A 96 10.53 9.12 4.74
CA ILE A 96 10.98 10.13 3.79
C ILE A 96 9.86 11.13 3.48
N THR A 97 8.69 10.65 3.08
CA THR A 97 7.55 11.52 2.72
C THR A 97 7.05 12.33 3.92
N PHE A 98 7.04 11.77 5.13
CA PHE A 98 6.69 12.49 6.35
C PHE A 98 7.60 13.70 6.59
N TYR A 99 8.93 13.49 6.52
CA TYR A 99 9.90 14.56 6.73
C TYR A 99 9.92 15.58 5.59
N LEU A 100 9.72 15.14 4.34
CA LEU A 100 9.57 16.05 3.21
C LEU A 100 8.31 16.92 3.36
N GLY A 101 7.17 16.33 3.72
CA GLY A 101 5.95 17.06 4.03
C GLY A 101 6.12 18.04 5.18
N LYS A 102 6.85 17.64 6.24
CA LYS A 102 7.13 18.50 7.40
C LYS A 102 8.02 19.70 7.02
N ARG A 103 9.00 19.48 6.15
CA ARG A 103 9.98 20.50 5.76
C ARG A 103 9.45 21.47 4.69
N TYR A 104 8.76 20.95 3.68
CA TYR A 104 8.36 21.71 2.50
C TYR A 104 6.86 22.05 2.46
N GLY A 105 6.08 21.53 3.42
CA GLY A 105 4.69 21.89 3.61
C GLY A 105 3.79 21.53 2.43
N LEU A 106 2.79 22.38 2.20
CA LEU A 106 1.78 22.18 1.16
C LEU A 106 2.34 22.34 -0.27
N SER A 107 3.52 22.97 -0.44
CA SER A 107 4.13 23.19 -1.76
C SER A 107 4.52 21.86 -2.41
N ILE A 108 5.25 21.00 -1.68
CA ILE A 108 5.64 19.68 -2.21
C ILE A 108 4.44 18.76 -2.39
N LEU A 109 3.46 18.84 -1.48
CA LEU A 109 2.21 18.07 -1.57
C LEU A 109 1.44 18.42 -2.86
N ASN A 110 1.35 19.71 -3.18
CA ASN A 110 0.70 20.18 -4.40
C ASN A 110 1.43 19.71 -5.66
N HIS A 111 2.76 19.68 -5.63
CA HIS A 111 3.56 19.21 -6.76
C HIS A 111 3.38 17.71 -7.02
N VAL A 112 3.36 16.89 -5.96
CA VAL A 112 3.32 15.42 -6.07
C VAL A 112 1.89 14.90 -6.25
N LEU A 113 0.91 15.48 -5.55
CA LEU A 113 -0.47 14.98 -5.48
C LEU A 113 -1.49 15.88 -6.19
N GLY A 114 -1.10 17.08 -6.58
CA GLY A 114 -1.98 18.07 -7.17
C GLY A 114 -2.84 18.83 -6.15
N GLU A 115 -3.49 19.88 -6.66
CA GLU A 115 -4.24 20.84 -5.86
C GLU A 115 -5.48 20.23 -5.20
N LYS A 116 -6.16 19.32 -5.90
CA LYS A 116 -7.38 18.65 -5.40
C LYS A 116 -7.13 17.82 -4.15
N ILE A 117 -6.00 17.10 -4.07
CA ILE A 117 -5.67 16.31 -2.88
C ILE A 117 -5.14 17.24 -1.79
N THR A 118 -4.29 18.19 -2.16
CA THR A 118 -3.69 19.16 -1.24
C THR A 118 -4.77 19.98 -0.51
N SER A 119 -5.77 20.48 -1.23
CA SER A 119 -6.90 21.22 -0.64
C SER A 119 -7.70 20.40 0.36
N LYS A 120 -7.92 19.10 0.10
CA LYS A 120 -8.55 18.19 1.06
C LYS A 120 -7.70 17.96 2.30
N VAL A 121 -6.38 17.80 2.14
CA VAL A 121 -5.46 17.63 3.27
C VAL A 121 -5.48 18.84 4.18
N LYS A 122 -5.60 20.07 3.63
CA LYS A 122 -5.71 21.30 4.43
C LYS A 122 -6.94 21.35 5.35
N THR A 123 -8.04 20.70 4.97
CA THR A 123 -9.28 20.72 5.75
C THR A 123 -9.32 19.64 6.82
N ILE A 124 -8.42 18.66 6.78
CA ILE A 124 -8.40 17.55 7.73
C ILE A 124 -7.55 17.98 8.93
N GLN A 125 -8.17 18.02 10.11
CA GLN A 125 -7.46 18.19 11.38
C GLN A 125 -7.58 16.91 12.20
N LEU A 126 -6.45 16.49 12.76
CA LEU A 126 -6.37 15.33 13.64
C LEU A 126 -6.75 15.75 15.05
N LYS A 127 -7.67 15.00 15.68
CA LYS A 127 -7.89 15.12 17.12
C LYS A 127 -6.67 14.52 17.84
N ASP A 128 -6.12 15.23 18.82
CA ASP A 128 -4.89 14.83 19.51
C ASP A 128 -4.96 13.44 20.18
N GLN A 129 -6.17 12.95 20.46
CA GLN A 129 -6.39 11.64 21.06
C GLN A 129 -6.30 10.51 20.01
N ASN A 130 -5.58 9.44 20.35
CA ASN A 130 -5.52 8.18 19.58
C ASN A 130 -4.87 8.30 18.18
N GLN A 131 -3.81 9.10 18.03
CA GLN A 131 -3.11 9.27 16.75
C GLN A 131 -2.64 7.95 16.10
N ILE A 132 -2.29 6.91 16.87
CA ILE A 132 -1.91 5.60 16.30
C ILE A 132 -3.12 4.95 15.62
N GLU A 133 -4.28 4.95 16.28
CA GLU A 133 -5.53 4.39 15.75
C GLU A 133 -5.97 5.16 14.51
N ALA A 134 -5.86 6.49 14.55
CA ALA A 134 -6.12 7.34 13.40
C ALA A 134 -5.19 7.04 12.22
N ALA A 135 -3.91 6.75 12.47
CA ALA A 135 -2.95 6.38 11.41
C ALA A 135 -3.28 5.03 10.77
N ILE A 136 -3.73 4.05 11.57
CA ILE A 136 -4.23 2.76 11.07
C ILE A 136 -5.48 2.99 10.23
N PHE A 137 -6.42 3.78 10.74
CA PHE A 137 -7.70 4.05 10.09
C PHE A 137 -7.53 4.77 8.75
N LEU A 138 -6.63 5.74 8.70
CA LEU A 138 -6.34 6.51 7.49
C LEU A 138 -5.88 5.60 6.33
N ARG A 139 -5.18 4.51 6.63
CA ARG A 139 -4.76 3.52 5.65
C ARG A 139 -5.90 2.71 5.08
N PHE A 140 -6.84 2.34 5.94
CA PHE A 140 -8.06 1.67 5.51
C PHE A 140 -8.91 2.60 4.62
N ALA A 141 -9.15 3.84 5.07
CA ALA A 141 -10.01 4.83 4.41
C ALA A 141 -9.59 5.18 2.98
N ALA A 142 -8.29 5.11 2.71
CA ALA A 142 -7.69 5.64 1.50
C ALA A 142 -7.51 4.60 0.38
N GLY A 143 -7.86 3.32 0.61
CA GLY A 143 -7.82 2.29 -0.43
C GLY A 143 -6.45 2.19 -1.12
N GLY A 144 -5.39 1.94 -0.36
CA GLY A 144 -4.02 1.66 -0.84
C GLY A 144 -3.31 2.82 -1.55
N LEU A 145 -3.80 3.27 -2.70
CA LEU A 145 -3.17 4.34 -3.49
C LEU A 145 -3.21 5.70 -2.80
N LEU A 146 -4.33 6.04 -2.12
CA LEU A 146 -4.37 7.28 -1.35
C LEU A 146 -3.69 7.11 0.02
N SER A 147 -3.50 5.87 0.54
CA SER A 147 -2.87 5.69 1.86
C SER A 147 -1.40 6.09 1.85
N ASP A 148 -0.72 5.85 0.74
CA ASP A 148 0.68 6.18 0.57
C ASP A 148 0.83 7.68 0.29
N ALA A 149 -0.08 8.26 -0.48
CA ALA A 149 -0.19 9.72 -0.66
C ALA A 149 -0.46 10.46 0.66
N LEU A 150 -1.16 9.85 1.62
CA LEU A 150 -1.45 10.45 2.92
C LEU A 150 -0.22 10.51 3.84
N SER A 151 0.82 9.71 3.57
CA SER A 151 2.09 9.84 4.30
C SER A 151 2.76 11.20 4.07
N TRP A 152 2.58 11.80 2.88
CA TRP A 152 3.02 13.17 2.58
C TRP A 152 2.24 14.22 3.38
N GLY A 153 0.95 13.99 3.60
CA GLY A 153 0.08 14.90 4.34
C GLY A 153 0.11 14.70 5.86
N ALA A 154 0.62 13.58 6.35
CA ALA A 154 0.50 13.18 7.75
C ALA A 154 1.10 14.20 8.73
N SER A 155 2.27 14.74 8.43
CA SER A 155 2.90 15.78 9.26
C SER A 155 2.12 17.10 9.25
N LEU A 156 1.40 17.41 8.17
CA LEU A 156 0.57 18.61 8.04
C LEU A 156 -0.79 18.47 8.70
N ILE A 157 -1.30 17.24 8.78
CA ILE A 157 -2.54 16.88 9.48
C ILE A 157 -2.33 16.83 11.01
N GLY A 158 -1.07 16.81 11.48
CA GLY A 158 -0.71 16.86 12.90
C GLY A 158 -0.26 15.52 13.50
N PHE A 159 -0.01 14.49 12.69
CA PHE A 159 0.52 13.23 13.21
C PHE A 159 1.95 13.40 13.75
N SER A 160 2.22 12.80 14.92
CA SER A 160 3.59 12.56 15.35
C SER A 160 4.23 11.45 14.49
N TYR A 161 5.54 11.55 14.25
CA TYR A 161 6.28 10.55 13.47
C TYR A 161 6.11 9.14 14.05
N ILE A 162 6.23 9.01 15.38
CA ILE A 162 6.11 7.73 16.07
C ILE A 162 4.71 7.16 15.91
N SER A 163 3.67 7.98 16.03
CA SER A 163 2.28 7.53 15.85
C SER A 163 2.02 7.05 14.43
N LEU A 164 2.53 7.76 13.42
CA LEU A 164 2.42 7.36 12.02
C LEU A 164 3.10 6.01 11.76
N ILE A 165 4.35 5.85 12.22
CA ILE A 165 5.13 4.62 12.00
C ILE A 165 4.55 3.44 12.78
N ALA A 166 4.15 3.64 14.03
CA ALA A 166 3.48 2.60 14.81
C ALA A 166 2.18 2.14 14.14
N GLY A 167 1.36 3.09 13.68
CA GLY A 167 0.17 2.78 12.88
C GLY A 167 0.53 2.06 11.57
N TYR A 168 1.68 2.39 10.96
CA TYR A 168 2.19 1.72 9.76
C TYR A 168 2.45 0.24 10.00
N ILE A 169 3.16 -0.07 11.08
CA ILE A 169 3.54 -1.43 11.46
C ILE A 169 2.29 -2.24 11.81
N ILE A 170 1.42 -1.70 12.67
CA ILE A 170 0.20 -2.40 13.09
C ILE A 170 -0.70 -2.70 11.89
N PHE A 171 -0.88 -1.72 10.99
CA PHE A 171 -1.63 -1.95 9.76
C PHE A 171 -1.02 -3.08 8.91
N HIS A 172 0.31 -3.10 8.72
CA HIS A 172 0.98 -4.17 7.98
C HIS A 172 0.74 -5.55 8.61
N LEU A 173 0.85 -5.65 9.92
CA LEU A 173 0.66 -6.92 10.63
C LEU A 173 -0.78 -7.44 10.53
N ILE A 174 -1.77 -6.54 10.61
CA ILE A 174 -3.19 -6.93 10.60
C ILE A 174 -3.70 -7.19 9.17
N THR A 175 -3.17 -6.50 8.16
CA THR A 175 -3.74 -6.52 6.81
C THR A 175 -2.81 -7.10 5.76
N ILE A 176 -1.59 -6.58 5.66
CA ILE A 176 -0.67 -6.92 4.57
C ILE A 176 -0.03 -8.29 4.80
N LEU A 177 0.39 -8.60 6.03
CA LEU A 177 1.00 -9.89 6.36
C LEU A 177 0.05 -11.07 6.03
N PRO A 178 -1.23 -11.07 6.42
CA PRO A 178 -2.18 -12.10 5.98
C PRO A 178 -2.27 -12.23 4.46
N VAL A 179 -2.22 -11.12 3.71
CA VAL A 179 -2.24 -11.18 2.24
C VAL A 179 -1.02 -11.93 1.70
N PHE A 180 0.18 -11.67 2.22
CA PHE A 180 1.40 -12.38 1.81
C PHE A 180 1.34 -13.88 2.14
N ILE A 181 0.82 -14.24 3.32
CA ILE A 181 0.64 -15.65 3.72
C ILE A 181 -0.39 -16.33 2.82
N ILE A 182 -1.53 -15.69 2.56
CA ILE A 182 -2.58 -16.25 1.72
C ILE A 182 -2.08 -16.45 0.29
N LEU A 183 -1.33 -15.49 -0.26
CA LEU A 183 -0.80 -15.59 -1.62
C LEU A 183 0.38 -16.56 -1.75
N SER A 184 1.03 -16.93 -0.64
CA SER A 184 2.03 -18.00 -0.63
C SER A 184 1.38 -19.38 -0.69
N THR A 185 0.17 -19.53 -0.12
CA THR A 185 -0.66 -20.71 -0.31
C THR A 185 -1.31 -20.66 -1.70
N SER A 186 -1.37 -21.79 -2.41
CA SER A 186 -1.93 -21.83 -3.76
C SER A 186 -3.30 -21.13 -3.82
N ILE A 187 -3.43 -20.10 -4.67
CA ILE A 187 -4.62 -19.27 -4.81
C ILE A 187 -5.82 -20.17 -5.11
N SER A 188 -6.62 -20.46 -4.08
CA SER A 188 -7.88 -21.18 -4.20
C SER A 188 -9.03 -20.17 -4.21
N VAL A 189 -10.15 -20.53 -4.82
CA VAL A 189 -11.37 -19.69 -4.79
C VAL A 189 -11.78 -19.36 -3.34
N GLN A 190 -11.55 -20.28 -2.39
CA GLN A 190 -11.78 -20.06 -0.95
C GLN A 190 -10.91 -18.93 -0.39
N THR A 191 -9.62 -18.87 -0.73
CA THR A 191 -8.74 -17.78 -0.29
C THR A 191 -9.16 -16.41 -0.83
N GLY A 192 -9.66 -16.36 -2.07
CA GLY A 192 -10.21 -15.13 -2.66
C GLY A 192 -11.47 -14.63 -1.94
N ILE A 193 -12.38 -15.54 -1.56
CA ILE A 193 -13.60 -15.20 -0.81
C ILE A 193 -13.25 -14.65 0.58
N ILE A 194 -12.31 -15.28 1.29
CA ILE A 194 -11.85 -14.80 2.61
C ILE A 194 -11.26 -13.39 2.50
N GLY A 195 -10.41 -13.15 1.49
CA GLY A 195 -9.85 -11.82 1.22
C GLY A 195 -10.95 -10.77 0.97
N ALA A 196 -11.94 -11.10 0.14
CA ALA A 196 -13.06 -10.20 -0.16
C ALA A 196 -13.90 -9.86 1.08
N VAL A 197 -14.16 -10.83 1.96
CA VAL A 197 -14.87 -10.61 3.23
C VAL A 197 -14.07 -9.69 4.16
N MET A 198 -12.75 -9.90 4.29
CA MET A 198 -11.91 -9.02 5.12
C MET A 198 -11.91 -7.58 4.60
N PHE A 199 -11.82 -7.39 3.27
CA PHE A 199 -11.93 -6.05 2.66
C PHE A 199 -13.28 -5.39 2.94
N PHE A 200 -14.38 -6.16 2.86
CA PHE A 200 -15.72 -5.65 3.14
C PHE A 200 -15.89 -5.25 4.61
N VAL A 201 -15.38 -6.05 5.54
CA VAL A 201 -15.41 -5.73 6.99
C VAL A 201 -14.58 -4.48 7.28
N ALA A 202 -13.36 -4.39 6.73
CA ALA A 202 -12.54 -3.19 6.84
C ALA A 202 -13.27 -1.95 6.31
N TRP A 203 -13.97 -2.08 5.18
CA TRP A 203 -14.79 -1.01 4.61
C TRP A 203 -15.91 -0.52 5.54
N LEU A 204 -16.63 -1.46 6.19
CA LEU A 204 -17.67 -1.12 7.15
C LEU A 204 -17.13 -0.41 8.40
N VAL A 205 -15.95 -0.83 8.88
CA VAL A 205 -15.26 -0.17 10.01
C VAL A 205 -14.91 1.27 9.66
N ILE A 206 -14.43 1.53 8.44
CA ILE A 206 -14.15 2.90 7.97
C ILE A 206 -15.42 3.77 8.04
N ILE A 207 -16.53 3.31 7.46
CA ILE A 207 -17.75 4.13 7.42
C ILE A 207 -18.23 4.47 8.84
N LYS A 208 -18.15 3.51 9.77
CA LYS A 208 -18.67 3.68 11.12
C LYS A 208 -17.85 4.62 11.99
N PHE A 209 -16.51 4.63 11.84
CA PHE A 209 -15.63 5.30 12.81
C PHE A 209 -14.96 6.59 12.30
N ASN A 210 -15.30 7.08 11.10
CA ASN A 210 -14.65 8.27 10.52
C ASN A 210 -14.73 9.52 11.41
N GLY A 211 -15.88 9.81 12.02
CA GLY A 211 -16.07 10.99 12.88
C GLY A 211 -15.34 10.94 14.24
N ARG A 212 -14.74 9.79 14.60
CA ARG A 212 -14.05 9.61 15.89
C ARG A 212 -12.64 10.22 15.88
N TYR A 213 -11.97 10.25 14.72
CA TYR A 213 -10.54 10.59 14.63
C TYR A 213 -10.26 11.94 13.98
N PHE A 214 -11.16 12.41 13.13
CA PHE A 214 -11.02 13.67 12.41
C PHE A 214 -12.14 14.64 12.82
N GLU A 215 -11.86 15.93 12.70
CA GLU A 215 -12.86 17.00 12.84
C GLU A 215 -13.78 17.11 11.61
#